data_AF-A0A0B1SM37-F1
#
_entry.id   AF-A0A0B1SM37-F1
#
_cell.length_a   1.000
_cell.length_b   1.000
_cell.length_c   1.000
_cell.angle_alpha   90.00
_cell.angle_beta   90.00
_cell.angle_gamma   90.00
#
_symmetry.space_group_name_H-M   'P 1'
#
loop_
_entity.id
_entity.type
_entity.pdbx_description
1 polymer ?
#
loop_
_entity_poly.entity_id
_entity_poly.type
_entity_poly.pdbx_seq_one_letter_code
_entity_poly.pdbx_strand_id
1 'polypeptide(L)'
;MVHYKLTYFNTRGLAETPRQLFALAGQDFEDVRLTHEEFTGAKKENTPFGHLPMLEIDGKQLAQSMAICRYLAREFELAGKTPFNEALVDSLADQFADYRNEILPFIYTAYGFREGNVR
;
A
#
# COMPACT_ATOMS: atom_id res chain seq x y z
N MET A 1 -1.51 -1.57 23.76
CA MET A 1 -2.08 -1.90 22.45
C MET A 1 -1.12 -1.37 21.39
N VAL A 2 -0.89 -2.13 20.33
CA VAL A 2 -0.01 -1.72 19.23
C VAL A 2 -0.63 -0.49 18.56
N HIS A 3 0.17 0.55 18.32
CA HIS A 3 -0.27 1.73 17.61
C HIS A 3 0.13 1.63 16.14
N TYR A 4 -0.88 1.56 15.27
CA TYR A 4 -0.71 1.56 13.83
C TYR A 4 -1.00 2.94 13.24
N LYS A 5 -0.15 3.38 12.33
CA LYS A 5 -0.36 4.60 11.54
C LYS A 5 -0.02 4.34 10.08
N LEU A 6 -0.99 4.55 9.21
CA LEU A 6 -0.83 4.36 7.77
C LEU A 6 -0.81 5.73 7.08
N THR A 7 0.32 6.06 6.44
CA THR A 7 0.48 7.29 5.69
C THR A 7 0.41 7.01 4.19
N TYR A 8 -0.50 7.69 3.48
CA TYR A 8 -0.60 7.62 2.01
C TYR A 8 -1.18 8.92 1.44
N PHE A 9 -1.26 9.01 0.11
CA PHE A 9 -1.99 10.09 -0.53
C PHE A 9 -3.48 10.02 -0.24
N ASN A 10 -4.18 11.16 -0.36
CA ASN A 10 -5.63 11.25 -0.21
C ASN A 10 -6.40 10.62 -1.39
N THR A 11 -6.19 9.32 -1.57
CA THR A 11 -6.85 8.44 -2.52
C THR A 11 -6.86 7.03 -1.93
N ARG A 12 -7.58 6.11 -2.58
CA ARG A 12 -7.54 4.69 -2.25
C ARG A 12 -6.16 4.12 -2.61
N GLY A 13 -5.91 3.96 -3.91
CA GLY A 13 -4.63 3.55 -4.47
C GLY A 13 -4.02 2.32 -3.77
N LEU A 14 -2.71 2.37 -3.55
CA LEU A 14 -1.94 1.26 -2.97
C LEU A 14 -2.15 1.08 -1.45
N ALA A 15 -2.79 2.03 -0.77
CA ALA A 15 -3.05 1.95 0.68
C ALA A 15 -4.44 1.40 1.02
N GLU A 16 -5.29 1.15 0.03
CA GLU A 16 -6.65 0.70 0.30
C GLU A 16 -6.72 -0.72 0.86
N THR A 17 -5.93 -1.64 0.32
CA THR A 17 -5.89 -3.02 0.82
C THR A 17 -5.47 -3.07 2.31
N PRO A 18 -4.42 -2.36 2.76
CA PRO A 18 -4.13 -2.21 4.20
C PRO A 18 -5.30 -1.66 5.03
N ARG A 19 -6.02 -0.63 4.55
CA ARG A 19 -7.20 -0.08 5.25
C ARG A 19 -8.31 -1.11 5.39
N GLN A 20 -8.54 -1.91 4.35
CA GLN A 20 -9.52 -3.00 4.40
C GLN A 20 -9.12 -4.09 5.39
N LEU A 21 -7.83 -4.43 5.49
CA LEU A 21 -7.33 -5.39 6.49
C LEU A 21 -7.59 -4.90 7.92
N PHE A 22 -7.32 -3.62 8.22
CA PHE A 22 -7.66 -3.03 9.51
C PHE A 22 -9.17 -3.11 9.81
N ALA A 23 -10.00 -2.74 8.84
CA ALA A 23 -11.46 -2.78 8.99
C ALA A 23 -11.99 -4.19 9.24
N LEU A 24 -11.49 -5.19 8.50
CA LEU A 24 -11.86 -6.60 8.67
C LEU A 24 -11.43 -7.16 10.03
N ALA A 25 -10.30 -6.72 10.55
CA ALA A 25 -9.79 -7.12 11.85
C ALA A 25 -10.45 -6.37 13.02
N GLY A 26 -11.24 -5.32 12.75
CA GLY A 26 -11.75 -4.43 13.79
C GLY A 26 -10.63 -3.69 14.54
N GLN A 27 -9.49 -3.47 13.87
CA GLN A 27 -8.30 -2.85 14.45
C GLN A 27 -8.27 -1.36 14.13
N ASP A 28 -8.23 -0.52 15.17
CA ASP A 28 -8.05 0.92 15.03
C ASP A 28 -6.64 1.27 14.52
N PHE A 29 -6.55 2.31 13.69
CA PHE A 29 -5.30 2.87 13.18
C PHE A 29 -5.46 4.35 12.82
N GLU A 30 -4.35 5.09 12.81
CA GLU A 30 -4.32 6.47 12.31
C GLU A 30 -4.20 6.47 10.77
N ASP A 31 -5.24 6.90 10.05
CA ASP A 31 -5.24 7.03 8.57
C ASP A 31 -4.78 8.44 8.16
N VAL A 32 -3.47 8.61 7.96
CA VAL A 32 -2.89 9.90 7.54
C VAL A 32 -2.91 10.02 6.03
N ARG A 33 -3.68 10.99 5.54
CA ARG A 33 -3.87 11.27 4.12
C ARG A 33 -3.18 12.58 3.75
N LEU A 34 -2.21 12.50 2.86
CA LEU A 34 -1.43 13.64 2.38
C LEU A 34 -1.86 14.05 0.96
N THR A 35 -1.73 15.32 0.66
CA THR A 35 -1.68 15.86 -0.70
C THR A 35 -0.27 15.69 -1.28
N HIS A 36 -0.12 15.89 -2.60
CA HIS A 36 1.19 15.87 -3.24
C HIS A 36 2.10 17.01 -2.75
N GLU A 37 1.52 18.17 -2.45
CA GLU A 37 2.24 19.35 -1.95
C GLU A 37 2.80 19.11 -0.53
N GLU A 38 2.03 18.41 0.31
CA GLU A 38 2.48 18.03 1.64
C GLU A 38 3.55 16.94 1.62
N PHE A 39 3.63 16.11 0.58
CA PHE A 39 4.64 15.06 0.47
C PHE A 39 5.93 15.56 -0.21
N THR A 40 6.59 16.51 0.45
CA THR A 40 7.82 17.15 -0.02
C THR A 40 8.88 17.25 1.08
N GLY A 41 10.13 17.52 0.69
CA GLY A 41 11.27 17.71 1.61
C GLY A 41 11.41 16.61 2.66
N ALA A 42 11.49 17.03 3.93
CA ALA A 42 11.67 16.14 5.08
C ALA A 42 10.63 15.00 5.15
N LYS A 43 9.37 15.23 4.78
CA LYS A 43 8.35 14.16 4.83
C LYS A 43 8.64 13.02 3.85
N LYS A 44 9.18 13.36 2.67
CA LYS A 44 9.60 12.38 1.67
C LYS A 44 10.90 11.68 2.09
N GLU A 45 11.88 12.46 2.56
CA GLU A 45 13.19 11.96 3.02
C GLU A 45 13.07 11.04 4.23
N ASN A 46 12.07 11.26 5.10
CA ASN A 46 11.80 10.41 6.26
C ASN A 46 11.12 9.08 5.91
N THR A 47 10.75 8.83 4.64
CA THR A 47 10.24 7.51 4.23
C THR A 47 11.40 6.59 3.83
N PRO A 48 11.34 5.27 4.11
CA PRO A 48 12.47 4.36 3.86
C PRO A 48 13.00 4.37 2.43
N PHE A 49 12.13 4.58 1.43
CA PHE A 49 12.47 4.54 0.01
C PHE A 49 12.02 5.78 -0.78
N GLY A 50 11.71 6.89 -0.10
CA GLY A 50 11.24 8.11 -0.74
C GLY A 50 9.82 8.05 -1.31
N HIS A 51 9.04 7.01 -0.99
CA HIS A 51 7.70 6.73 -1.55
C HIS A 51 6.68 6.33 -0.46
N LEU A 52 5.40 6.47 -0.80
CA LEU A 52 4.26 5.98 -0.03
C LEU A 52 3.59 4.79 -0.76
N PRO A 53 2.88 3.89 -0.06
CA PRO A 53 2.50 3.95 1.37
C PRO A 53 3.61 3.58 2.34
N MET A 54 3.48 4.09 3.56
CA MET A 54 4.30 3.75 4.73
C MET A 54 3.38 3.43 5.91
N LEU A 55 3.61 2.29 6.54
CA LEU A 55 3.01 1.89 7.80
C LEU A 55 4.02 2.14 8.94
N GLU A 56 3.57 2.72 10.04
CA GLU A 56 4.31 2.80 11.29
C GLU A 56 3.66 1.88 12.33
N ILE A 57 4.48 1.08 13.01
CA ILE A 57 4.06 0.12 14.04
C ILE A 57 4.87 0.44 15.29
N ASP A 58 4.25 1.08 16.28
CA ASP A 58 4.94 1.57 17.49
C ASP A 58 6.21 2.39 17.15
N GLY A 59 6.11 3.24 16.13
CA GLY A 59 7.22 4.09 15.64
C GLY A 59 8.21 3.41 14.69
N LYS A 60 8.09 2.10 14.43
CA LYS A 60 8.91 1.40 13.43
C LYS A 60 8.28 1.50 12.05
N GLN A 61 9.06 1.92 11.06
CA GLN A 61 8.57 2.13 9.69
C GLN A 61 8.66 0.85 8.84
N LEU A 62 7.59 0.59 8.09
CA LEU A 62 7.49 -0.44 7.05
C LEU A 62 6.94 0.22 5.78
N ALA A 63 7.72 0.19 4.70
CA ALA A 63 7.30 0.67 3.38
C ALA A 63 6.88 -0.51 2.46
N GLN A 64 6.47 -0.18 1.24
CA GLN A 64 5.97 -1.10 0.20
C GLN A 64 4.59 -1.69 0.48
N SER A 65 3.63 -1.36 -0.38
CA SER A 65 2.22 -1.76 -0.23
C SER A 65 2.01 -3.26 -0.02
N MET A 66 2.66 -4.12 -0.81
CA MET A 66 2.51 -5.58 -0.68
C MET A 66 3.14 -6.11 0.61
N ALA A 67 4.27 -5.55 1.04
CA ALA A 67 4.90 -5.93 2.32
C ALA A 67 4.01 -5.53 3.50
N ILE A 68 3.44 -4.32 3.47
CA ILE A 68 2.46 -3.85 4.46
C ILE A 68 1.23 -4.76 4.50
N CYS A 69 0.66 -5.10 3.34
CA CYS A 69 -0.50 -6.01 3.26
C CYS A 69 -0.19 -7.38 3.86
N ARG A 70 0.93 -7.98 3.49
CA ARG A 70 1.33 -9.31 4.00
C ARG A 70 1.58 -9.28 5.50
N TYR A 71 2.25 -8.25 6.00
CA TYR A 71 2.47 -8.08 7.43
C TYR A 71 1.13 -8.03 8.18
N LEU A 72 0.24 -7.10 7.81
CA LEU A 72 -1.06 -6.95 8.45
C LEU A 72 -1.93 -8.20 8.31
N ALA A 73 -1.94 -8.84 7.14
CA ALA A 73 -2.69 -10.07 6.92
C ALA A 73 -2.18 -11.21 7.82
N ARG A 74 -0.88 -11.27 8.13
CA ARG A 74 -0.35 -12.25 9.09
C ARG A 74 -0.76 -11.92 10.53
N GLU A 75 -0.61 -10.66 10.94
CA GLU A 75 -0.99 -10.21 12.28
C GLU A 75 -2.48 -10.43 12.57
N PHE A 76 -3.33 -10.35 11.54
CA PHE A 76 -4.78 -10.52 11.66
C PHE A 76 -5.28 -11.90 11.23
N GLU A 77 -4.39 -12.88 11.01
CA GLU A 77 -4.72 -14.25 10.61
C GLU A 77 -5.52 -14.36 9.28
N LEU A 78 -5.31 -13.42 8.37
CA LEU A 78 -5.91 -13.31 7.03
C LEU A 78 -4.96 -13.70 5.88
N ALA A 79 -3.71 -14.06 6.15
CA ALA A 79 -2.71 -14.36 5.12
C ALA A 79 -2.87 -15.75 4.46
N GLY A 80 -3.59 -16.68 5.11
CA GLY A 80 -3.69 -18.07 4.71
C GLY A 80 -3.58 -19.00 5.90
N LYS A 81 -4.04 -20.25 5.76
CA LYS A 81 -4.07 -21.23 6.87
C LYS A 81 -2.82 -22.10 6.99
N THR A 82 -1.94 -22.06 5.97
CA THR A 82 -0.74 -22.87 5.88
C THR A 82 0.35 -22.07 5.16
N PRO A 83 1.65 -22.41 5.36
CA PRO A 83 2.73 -21.73 4.65
C PRO A 83 2.58 -21.77 3.11
N PHE A 84 2.06 -22.88 2.58
CA PHE A 84 1.80 -22.99 1.15
C PHE A 84 0.63 -22.12 0.68
N ASN A 85 -0.44 -22.00 1.47
CA ASN A 85 -1.55 -21.11 1.14
C ASN A 85 -1.13 -19.64 1.20
N GLU A 86 -0.29 -19.24 2.17
CA GLU A 86 0.31 -17.91 2.18
C GLU A 86 1.15 -17.65 0.93
N ALA A 87 2.00 -18.62 0.54
CA ALA A 87 2.79 -18.51 -0.67
C ALA A 87 1.92 -18.42 -1.94
N LEU A 88 0.77 -19.10 -1.97
CA LEU A 88 -0.18 -18.99 -3.08
C LEU A 88 -0.81 -17.59 -3.13
N VAL A 89 -1.22 -17.03 -1.98
CA VAL A 89 -1.70 -15.64 -1.88
C VAL A 89 -0.64 -14.66 -2.39
N ASP A 90 0.61 -14.86 -1.96
CA ASP A 90 1.75 -14.04 -2.39
C ASP A 90 1.96 -14.13 -3.90
N SER A 91 1.91 -15.32 -4.49
CA SER A 91 2.07 -15.49 -5.93
C SER A 91 1.00 -14.75 -6.74
N LEU A 92 -0.24 -14.70 -6.24
CA LEU A 92 -1.33 -13.98 -6.88
C LEU A 92 -1.19 -12.47 -6.70
N ALA A 93 -0.74 -12.02 -5.53
CA ALA A 93 -0.48 -10.60 -5.26
C ALA A 93 0.66 -10.07 -6.14
N ASP A 94 1.73 -10.86 -6.32
CA ASP A 94 2.86 -10.51 -7.20
C ASP A 94 2.41 -10.50 -8.67
N GLN A 95 1.65 -11.50 -9.12
CA GLN A 95 1.09 -11.51 -10.48
C GLN A 95 0.15 -10.30 -10.74
N PHE A 96 -0.62 -9.88 -9.73
CA PHE A 96 -1.41 -8.66 -9.82
C PHE A 96 -0.55 -7.40 -9.89
N ALA A 97 0.59 -7.36 -9.18
CA ALA A 97 1.53 -6.26 -9.26
C ALA A 97 2.14 -6.13 -10.66
N ASP A 98 2.48 -7.25 -11.29
CA ASP A 98 2.95 -7.29 -12.68
C ASP A 98 1.89 -6.79 -13.65
N TYR A 99 0.66 -7.32 -13.57
CA TYR A 99 -0.48 -6.85 -14.35
C TYR A 99 -0.68 -5.34 -14.20
N ARG A 100 -0.64 -4.83 -12.96
CA ARG A 100 -0.80 -3.39 -12.68
C ARG A 100 0.30 -2.57 -13.37
N ASN A 101 1.53 -3.04 -13.36
CA ASN A 101 2.65 -2.36 -14.02
C ASN A 101 2.46 -2.31 -15.54
N GLU A 102 1.96 -3.39 -16.14
CA GLU A 102 1.65 -3.46 -17.57
C GLU A 102 0.58 -2.44 -17.99
N ILE A 103 -0.49 -2.29 -17.19
CA ILE A 103 -1.59 -1.37 -17.50
C ILE A 103 -1.36 0.07 -17.03
N LEU A 104 -0.32 0.33 -16.22
CA LEU A 104 -0.07 1.65 -15.64
C LEU A 104 0.00 2.78 -16.68
N PRO A 105 0.66 2.62 -17.85
CA PRO A 105 0.65 3.63 -18.89
C PRO A 105 -0.75 3.99 -19.38
N PHE A 106 -1.60 2.99 -19.59
CA PHE A 106 -2.99 3.19 -20.00
C PHE A 106 -3.78 3.95 -18.92
N ILE A 107 -3.65 3.54 -17.66
CA ILE A 107 -4.32 4.19 -16.53
C ILE A 107 -3.90 5.65 -16.40
N TYR A 108 -2.62 5.95 -16.55
CA TYR A 108 -2.11 7.33 -16.47
C TYR A 108 -2.64 8.18 -17.61
N THR A 109 -2.73 7.62 -18.82
CA THR A 109 -3.36 8.30 -19.96
C THR A 109 -4.86 8.52 -19.76
N ALA A 110 -5.59 7.49 -19.33
CA ALA A 110 -7.03 7.58 -19.10
C ALA A 110 -7.42 8.63 -18.05
N TYR A 111 -6.57 8.84 -17.05
CA TYR A 111 -6.75 9.87 -16.03
C TYR A 111 -6.09 11.22 -16.35
N GLY A 112 -5.52 11.38 -17.55
CA GLY A 112 -4.92 12.66 -17.99
C GLY A 112 -3.58 13.00 -17.34
N PHE A 113 -2.93 12.05 -16.67
CA PHE A 113 -1.59 12.23 -16.10
C PHE A 113 -0.47 12.06 -17.14
N ARG A 114 -0.80 11.52 -18.31
CA ARG A 114 0.12 11.32 -19.42
C ARG A 114 -0.60 11.53 -20.74
N GLU A 115 0.04 12.17 -21.71
CA GLU A 115 -0.49 12.22 -23.07
C GLU A 115 -0.61 10.81 -23.67
N GLY A 116 -1.75 10.52 -24.28
CA GLY A 116 -1.97 9.28 -25.01
C GLY A 116 -1.25 9.29 -26.34
N ASN A 117 -0.80 8.12 -26.79
CA ASN A 117 -0.29 7.97 -28.15
C ASN A 117 -1.47 8.00 -29.13
N VAL A 118 -1.83 9.19 -29.62
CA VAL A 118 -2.65 9.34 -30.84
C VAL A 118 -1.79 8.95 -32.04
N ARG A 119 -1.86 7.69 -32.44
CA ARG A 119 -1.44 7.23 -33.77
C ARG A 119 -2.63 6.56 -34.45
#